data_AF-A0A7Y0SGB8-F1
#
_entry.id   AF-A0A7Y0SGB8-F1
#
_cell.length_a   1.000
_cell.length_b   1.000
_cell.length_c   1.000
_cell.angle_alpha   90.00
_cell.angle_beta   90.00
_cell.angle_gamma   90.00
#
_symmetry.space_group_name_H-M   'P 1'
#
loop_
_entity.id
_entity.type
_entity.pdbx_description
1 polymer ?
#
loop_
_entity_poly.entity_id
_entity_poly.type
_entity_poly.pdbx_seq_one_letter_code
_entity_poly.pdbx_strand_id
1 'polypeptide(L)'
;AVARACKEQGFAQFDKVLVSPYIRAQQTWQEISAYFSAKSIETCEDITPYGQSEHVFDFASALIEVEQLDSLLFVSHLPLVGYLT
;
A
#
# COMPACT_ATOMS: atom_id res chain seq x y z
N ALA A 1 -14.89 2.92 8.48
CA ALA A 1 -14.59 3.67 9.72
C ALA A 1 -13.14 4.15 9.75
N VAL A 2 -12.16 3.24 9.59
CA VAL A 2 -10.72 3.57 9.61
C VAL A 2 -10.31 4.53 8.48
N ALA A 3 -10.64 4.24 7.21
CA ALA A 3 -10.25 5.10 6.08
C ALA A 3 -10.75 6.55 6.20
N ARG A 4 -11.99 6.73 6.70
CA ARG A 4 -12.54 8.05 7.03
C ARG A 4 -11.74 8.75 8.13
N ALA A 5 -11.39 8.03 9.20
CA ALA A 5 -10.57 8.59 10.28
C ALA A 5 -9.17 8.99 9.79
N CYS A 6 -8.53 8.20 8.92
CA CYS A 6 -7.27 8.55 8.28
C CYS A 6 -7.39 9.85 7.48
N LYS A 7 -8.46 9.99 6.68
CA LYS A 7 -8.76 11.22 5.93
C LYS A 7 -8.92 12.43 6.85
N GLU A 8 -9.66 12.28 7.95
CA GLU A 8 -9.86 13.34 8.96
C GLU A 8 -8.54 13.74 9.65
N GLN A 9 -7.57 12.83 9.74
CA GLN A 9 -6.22 13.08 10.25
C GLN A 9 -5.26 13.65 9.18
N GLY A 10 -5.73 13.88 7.96
CA GLY A 10 -4.92 14.42 6.86
C GLY A 10 -4.27 13.39 5.94
N PHE A 11 -4.38 12.09 6.26
CA PHE A 11 -3.91 11.01 5.39
C PHE A 11 -4.97 10.69 4.34
N ALA A 12 -4.99 11.48 3.27
CA ALA A 12 -5.99 11.37 2.20
C ALA A 12 -5.40 11.27 0.80
N GLN A 13 -4.11 11.55 0.63
CA GLN A 13 -3.46 11.63 -0.68
C GLN A 13 -2.21 10.75 -0.65
N PHE A 14 -2.07 9.91 -1.68
CA PHE A 14 -0.93 9.02 -1.85
C PHE A 14 -0.37 9.17 -3.27
N ASP A 15 0.94 9.18 -3.43
CA ASP A 15 1.55 9.19 -4.76
C ASP A 15 1.38 7.83 -5.42
N LYS A 16 1.58 6.76 -4.66
CA LYS A 16 1.38 5.39 -5.14
C LYS A 16 0.66 4.52 -4.11
N VAL A 17 -0.18 3.62 -4.61
CA VAL A 17 -0.85 2.57 -3.84
C VAL A 17 -0.48 1.22 -4.43
N LEU A 18 0.07 0.33 -3.61
CA LEU A 18 0.37 -1.05 -3.97
C LEU A 18 -0.62 -1.98 -3.26
N VAL A 19 -1.33 -2.78 -4.05
CA VAL A 19 -2.38 -3.69 -3.55
C VAL A 19 -2.00 -5.13 -3.88
N SER A 20 -2.03 -6.01 -2.88
CA SER A 20 -1.77 -7.45 -3.11
C SER A 20 -2.79 -8.04 -4.10
N PRO A 21 -2.40 -9.01 -4.95
CA PRO A 21 -3.30 -9.65 -5.92
C PRO A 21 -4.45 -10.42 -5.26
N TYR A 22 -4.34 -10.74 -3.97
CA TYR A 22 -5.37 -11.49 -3.27
C TYR A 22 -6.65 -10.67 -3.12
N ILE A 23 -7.79 -11.29 -3.45
CA ILE A 23 -9.11 -10.64 -3.53
C ILE A 23 -9.43 -9.81 -2.28
N ARG A 24 -9.11 -10.30 -1.08
CA ARG A 24 -9.37 -9.58 0.17
C ARG A 24 -8.63 -8.23 0.28
N ALA A 25 -7.42 -8.12 -0.29
CA ALA A 25 -6.69 -6.86 -0.37
C ALA A 25 -7.30 -5.94 -1.44
N GLN A 26 -7.64 -6.50 -2.60
CA GLN A 26 -8.32 -5.77 -3.69
C GLN A 26 -9.66 -5.17 -3.24
N GLN A 27 -10.48 -5.95 -2.53
CA GLN A 27 -11.74 -5.51 -1.95
C GLN A 27 -11.53 -4.45 -0.87
N THR A 28 -10.49 -4.59 -0.04
CA THR A 28 -10.13 -3.56 0.94
C THR A 28 -9.84 -2.23 0.24
N TRP A 29 -9.05 -2.25 -0.83
CA TRP A 29 -8.79 -1.04 -1.63
C TRP A 29 -10.09 -0.47 -2.22
N GLN A 30 -10.93 -1.29 -2.83
CA GLN A 30 -12.22 -0.87 -3.40
C GLN A 30 -13.07 -0.10 -2.36
N GLU A 31 -13.21 -0.64 -1.14
CA GLU A 31 -14.01 -0.02 -0.07
C GLU A 31 -13.42 1.28 0.47
N ILE A 32 -12.09 1.38 0.57
CA ILE A 32 -11.43 2.57 1.17
C ILE A 32 -11.11 3.65 0.14
N SER A 33 -11.04 3.30 -1.15
CA SER A 33 -10.66 4.21 -2.25
C SER A 33 -11.53 5.46 -2.32
N ALA A 34 -12.80 5.39 -1.93
CA ALA A 34 -13.70 6.55 -1.89
C ALA A 34 -13.24 7.67 -0.92
N TYR A 35 -12.35 7.35 0.03
CA TYR A 35 -11.83 8.31 1.01
C TYR A 35 -10.47 8.88 0.62
N PHE A 36 -9.78 8.30 -0.36
CA PHE A 36 -8.39 8.61 -0.70
C PHE A 36 -8.24 9.02 -2.17
N SER A 37 -7.23 9.83 -2.47
CA SER A 37 -6.77 10.09 -3.84
C SER A 37 -5.39 9.48 -4.04
N ALA A 38 -5.20 8.79 -5.16
CA ALA A 38 -3.92 8.19 -5.53
C ALA A 38 -3.50 8.66 -6.93
N LYS A 39 -2.22 8.97 -7.15
CA LYS A 39 -1.71 9.28 -8.51
C LYS A 39 -1.50 8.01 -9.33
N SER A 40 -0.98 6.95 -8.70
CA SER A 40 -0.88 5.60 -9.29
C SER A 40 -1.41 4.52 -8.34
N ILE A 41 -2.03 3.49 -8.91
CA ILE A 41 -2.54 2.31 -8.18
C ILE A 41 -2.13 1.07 -8.97
N GLU A 42 -1.40 0.17 -8.31
CA GLU A 42 -0.84 -1.01 -8.95
C GLU A 42 -1.09 -2.26 -8.12
N THR A 43 -1.38 -3.37 -8.81
CA THR A 43 -1.38 -4.69 -8.19
C THR A 43 0.05 -5.21 -8.14
N CYS A 44 0.51 -5.62 -6.95
CA CYS A 44 1.90 -6.04 -6.72
C CYS A 44 1.92 -7.47 -6.16
N GLU A 45 2.53 -8.38 -6.91
CA GLU A 45 2.65 -9.81 -6.57
C GLU A 45 3.57 -10.05 -5.36
N ASP A 46 4.52 -9.15 -5.11
CA ASP A 46 5.53 -9.30 -4.05
C ASP A 46 4.97 -9.06 -2.65
N ILE A 47 3.79 -8.42 -2.54
CA ILE A 47 3.17 -8.07 -1.24
C ILE A 47 2.06 -9.05 -0.81
N THR A 48 2.18 -10.32 -1.18
CA THR A 48 1.34 -11.42 -0.66
C THR A 48 1.78 -11.82 0.76
N PRO A 49 1.03 -12.67 1.50
CA PRO A 49 1.49 -13.18 2.80
C PRO A 49 2.86 -13.87 2.78
N TYR A 50 3.30 -14.36 1.61
CA TYR A 50 4.55 -15.08 1.41
C TYR A 50 5.67 -14.22 0.81
N GLY A 51 5.41 -12.92 0.62
CA GLY A 51 6.43 -11.96 0.21
C GLY A 51 7.62 -11.99 1.16
N GLN A 52 8.82 -11.82 0.60
CA GLN A 52 10.04 -11.71 1.39
C GLN A 52 10.20 -10.26 1.84
N SER A 53 10.12 -10.00 3.14
CA SER A 53 10.07 -8.63 3.68
C SER A 53 11.28 -7.80 3.31
N GLU A 54 12.49 -8.37 3.34
CA GLU A 54 13.72 -7.70 2.91
C GLU A 54 13.63 -7.24 1.45
N HIS A 55 13.18 -8.13 0.55
CA HIS A 55 13.02 -7.78 -0.86
C HIS A 55 11.94 -6.73 -1.09
N VAL A 56 10.82 -6.81 -0.38
CA VAL A 56 9.74 -5.81 -0.48
C VAL A 56 10.20 -4.45 0.06
N PHE A 57 10.99 -4.43 1.13
CA PHE A 57 11.58 -3.22 1.68
C PHE A 57 12.57 -2.57 0.70
N ASP A 58 13.48 -3.36 0.13
CA ASP A 58 14.45 -2.90 -0.86
C ASP A 58 13.74 -2.37 -2.11
N PHE A 59 12.73 -3.11 -2.60
CA PHE A 59 11.88 -2.69 -3.71
C PHE A 59 11.18 -1.36 -3.41
N ALA A 60 10.52 -1.24 -2.26
CA ALA A 60 9.81 -0.03 -1.86
C ALA A 60 10.75 1.17 -1.76
N SER A 61 11.94 0.98 -1.19
CA SER A 61 12.96 2.02 -1.03
C SER A 61 13.46 2.52 -2.39
N ALA A 62 13.80 1.58 -3.29
CA ALA A 62 14.21 1.91 -4.65
C ALA A 62 13.09 2.60 -5.44
N LEU A 63 11.84 2.13 -5.28
CA LEU A 63 10.67 2.71 -5.93
C LEU A 63 10.43 4.16 -5.48
N ILE A 64 10.51 4.42 -4.17
CA ILE A 64 10.39 5.76 -3.59
C ILE A 64 11.47 6.69 -4.15
N GLU A 65 12.72 6.23 -4.23
CA GLU A 65 13.83 7.04 -4.75
C GLU A 65 13.68 7.32 -6.26
N VAL A 66 13.38 6.30 -7.07
CA VAL A 66 13.30 6.44 -8.53
C VAL A 66 12.12 7.30 -8.94
N GLU A 67 10.96 7.11 -8.31
CA GLU A 67 9.74 7.85 -8.66
C GLU A 67 9.54 9.14 -7.84
N GLN A 68 10.43 9.43 -6.89
CA GLN A 68 10.35 10.59 -6.00
C GLN A 68 9.01 10.67 -5.27
N LEU A 69 8.63 9.56 -4.62
CA LEU A 69 7.36 9.44 -3.92
C LEU A 69 7.46 10.05 -2.51
N ASP A 70 6.55 10.98 -2.18
CA ASP A 70 6.40 11.48 -0.82
C ASP A 70 5.53 10.56 0.04
N SER A 71 4.68 9.75 -0.62
CA SER A 71 3.67 8.91 0.05
C SER A 71 3.37 7.61 -0.69
N LEU A 72 3.47 6.49 0.03
CA LEU A 72 3.19 5.14 -0.45
C LEU A 72 2.22 4.42 0.49
N LEU A 73 1.17 3.82 -0.05
CA LEU A 73 0.22 2.99 0.70
C LEU A 73 0.31 1.52 0.27
N PHE A 74 0.47 0.63 1.24
CA PHE A 74 0.36 -0.82 1.05
C PHE A 74 -1.00 -1.34 1.50
N VAL A 75 -1.63 -2.18 0.68
CA VAL A 75 -2.78 -3.01 1.07
C VAL A 75 -2.37 -4.48 0.94
N SER A 76 -1.94 -5.06 2.06
CA SER A 76 -1.26 -6.37 2.11
C SER A 76 -1.77 -7.23 3.29
N HIS A 77 -0.95 -8.14 3.82
CA HIS A 77 -1.35 -9.20 4.76
C HIS A 77 -0.29 -9.43 5.83
N LEU A 78 -0.71 -10.03 6.94
CA LEU A 78 0.21 -10.70 7.85
C LEU A 78 0.73 -12.01 7.21
N PRO A 79 1.96 -12.44 7.55
CA PRO A 79 2.88 -11.77 8.48
C PRO A 79 3.69 -10.62 7.83
N LEU A 80 3.67 -10.48 6.49
CA LEU A 80 4.52 -9.53 5.76
C LEU A 80 4.46 -8.11 6.34
N VAL A 81 3.28 -7.53 6.54
CA VAL A 81 3.15 -6.17 7.08
C VAL A 81 3.70 -6.01 8.50
N GLY A 82 3.84 -7.11 9.25
CA GLY A 82 4.47 -7.10 10.57
C GLY A 82 6.00 -7.23 10.53
N TYR A 83 6.57 -7.61 9.39
CA TYR A 83 8.01 -7.78 9.18
C TYR A 83 8.64 -6.66 8.35
N LEU A 84 7.84 -5.74 7.79
CA LEU A 84 8.33 -4.52 7.14
C LEU A 84 8.70 -3.50 8.22
N THR A 85 9.98 -3.50 8.61
CA THR A 85 10.57 -2.59 9.62
C THR A 85 11.65 -1.72 9.02
#